data_AF-A0A7W3R773-F1
#
_entry.id   AF-A0A7W3R773-F1
#
_cell.length_a   1.000
_cell.length_b   1.000
_cell.length_c   1.000
_cell.angle_alpha   90.00
_cell.angle_beta   90.00
_cell.angle_gamma   90.00
#
_symmetry.space_group_name_H-M   'P 1'
#
loop_
_entity.id
_entity.type
_entity.pdbx_description
1 polymer ?
#
loop_
_entity_poly.entity_id
_entity_poly.type
_entity_poly.pdbx_seq_one_letter_code
_entity_poly.pdbx_strand_id
1 'polypeptide(L)' 'MTTWTAEDAARLLDPPMTVDQVRALIKAAGIRPVGQRRTGRRGRPAETYDPAVLIRAHAALAPLLVETEHADNAQ' A
#
# COMPACT_ATOMS: atom_id res chain seq x y z
N MET A 1 7.89 -0.15 -17.42
CA MET A 1 7.84 0.17 -15.98
C MET A 1 6.70 -0.60 -15.36
N THR A 2 6.96 -1.41 -14.34
CA THR A 2 5.92 -2.14 -13.60
C THR A 2 5.24 -1.17 -12.64
N THR A 3 3.92 -1.05 -12.70
CA THR A 3 3.13 -0.17 -11.81
C THR A 3 2.20 -1.01 -10.94
N TRP A 4 1.99 -0.60 -9.70
CA TRP A 4 1.15 -1.33 -8.73
C TRP A 4 -0.16 -0.61 -8.47
N THR A 5 -1.25 -1.36 -8.31
CA THR A 5 -2.46 -0.83 -7.65
C THR A 5 -2.29 -0.87 -6.13
N ALA A 6 -3.19 -0.22 -5.39
CA ALA A 6 -3.23 -0.37 -3.92
C ALA A 6 -3.42 -1.84 -3.48
N GLU A 7 -4.11 -2.65 -4.29
CA GLU A 7 -4.30 -4.09 -4.03
C GLU A 7 -3.01 -4.88 -4.24
N ASP A 8 -2.23 -4.56 -5.27
CA ASP A 8 -0.92 -5.18 -5.48
C ASP A 8 0.03 -4.83 -4.32
N ALA A 9 0.07 -3.55 -3.94
CA ALA A 9 0.91 -3.08 -2.85
C ALA A 9 0.56 -3.76 -1.51
N ALA A 10 -0.72 -3.90 -1.18
CA ALA A 10 -1.16 -4.62 0.01
C ALA A 10 -0.70 -6.09 0.06
N ARG A 11 -0.49 -6.73 -1.10
CA ARG A 11 -0.01 -8.11 -1.19
C ARG A 11 1.52 -8.24 -1.22
N LEU A 12 2.22 -7.19 -1.65
CA LEU A 12 3.65 -7.22 -1.95
C LEU A 12 4.50 -6.46 -0.93
N LEU A 13 3.92 -5.56 -0.15
CA LEU A 13 4.64 -4.84 0.91
C LEU A 13 4.86 -5.75 2.12
N ASP A 14 6.04 -5.61 2.73
CA ASP A 14 6.45 -6.32 3.95
C ASP A 14 7.12 -5.33 4.92
N PRO A 15 6.58 -5.08 6.13
CA PRO A 15 5.41 -5.72 6.74
C PRO A 15 4.09 -5.56 5.97
N PRO A 16 3.17 -6.54 6.05
CA PRO A 16 1.90 -6.52 5.33
C PRO A 16 1.00 -5.37 5.81
N MET A 17 0.31 -4.74 4.86
CA MET A 17 -0.71 -3.72 5.13
C MET A 17 -2.02 -4.08 4.43
N THR A 18 -3.15 -3.72 5.05
CA THR A 18 -4.45 -3.82 4.37
C THR A 18 -4.55 -2.80 3.23
N VAL A 19 -5.45 -3.04 2.28
CA VAL A 19 -5.66 -2.11 1.14
C VAL A 19 -6.05 -0.71 1.63
N ASP A 20 -6.81 -0.60 2.71
CA ASP A 20 -7.21 0.68 3.29
C ASP A 20 -6.04 1.41 3.95
N GLN A 21 -5.15 0.68 4.63
CA GLN A 21 -3.91 1.23 5.15
C GLN A 21 -2.99 1.73 4.02
N VAL A 22 -2.89 0.99 2.92
CA VAL A 22 -2.15 1.44 1.73
C VAL A 22 -2.77 2.71 1.14
N ARG A 23 -4.10 2.80 1.05
CA ARG A 23 -4.79 4.02 0.60
C ARG A 23 -4.54 5.20 1.54
N ALA A 24 -4.54 4.96 2.85
CA ALA A 24 -4.22 5.98 3.84
C ALA A 24 -2.77 6.44 3.71
N LEU A 25 -1.82 5.53 3.51
CA LEU A 25 -0.40 5.81 3.23
C LEU A 25 -0.26 6.70 1.99
N ILE A 26 -0.87 6.31 0.87
CA ILE A 26 -0.83 7.08 -0.39
C ILE A 26 -1.35 8.49 -0.18
N LYS A 27 -2.48 8.65 0.53
CA LYS A 27 -3.08 9.94 0.82
C LYS A 27 -2.20 10.79 1.74
N ALA A 28 -1.69 10.20 2.82
CA ALA A 28 -0.86 10.90 3.81
C ALA A 28 0.48 11.34 3.22
N ALA A 29 1.11 10.48 2.41
CA ALA A 29 2.36 10.78 1.71
C ALA A 29 2.17 11.64 0.45
N GLY A 30 0.93 11.96 0.06
CA GLY A 30 0.64 12.78 -1.12
C GLY A 30 1.07 12.15 -2.44
N ILE A 31 1.18 10.82 -2.51
CA ILE A 31 1.67 10.10 -3.69
C ILE A 31 0.66 10.24 -4.83
N ARG A 32 1.12 10.73 -5.98
CA ARG A 32 0.28 10.87 -7.17
C ARG A 32 0.25 9.56 -7.96
N PRO A 33 -0.91 9.20 -8.55
CA PRO A 33 -0.99 8.07 -9.45
C PRO A 33 -0.19 8.36 -10.73
N VAL A 34 0.50 7.33 -11.24
CA VAL A 34 1.27 7.37 -12.49
C VAL A 34 0.48 6.82 -13.67
N GLY A 35 -0.68 6.21 -13.42
CA GLY A 35 -1.53 5.65 -14.46
C GLY A 35 -2.79 5.01 -13.90
N GLN A 36 -3.45 4.24 -14.76
CA GLN A 36 -4.66 3.49 -14.43
C GLN A 36 -4.60 2.10 -15.08
N ARG A 37 -5.06 1.08 -14.37
CA ARG A 37 -5.16 -0.30 -14.84
C ARG A 37 -6.61 -0.77 -14.79
N ARG A 38 -7.10 -1.32 -15.91
CA ARG A 38 -8.37 -2.03 -15.95
C ARG A 38 -8.20 -3.35 -15.20
N THR A 39 -9.03 -3.59 -14.20
CA THR A 39 -8.98 -4.80 -13.35
C THR A 39 -9.97 -5.89 -13.79
N GLY A 40 -10.66 -5.68 -14.92
CA GLY A 40 -11.71 -6.59 -15.42
C GLY A 40 -13.03 -6.54 -14.64
N ARG A 41 -13.07 -5.85 -13.50
CA ARG A 41 -14.31 -5.63 -12.72
C ARG A 41 -15.09 -4.43 -13.28
N ARG A 42 -16.42 -4.51 -13.22
CA ARG A 42 -17.31 -3.39 -13.58
C ARG A 42 -17.06 -2.22 -12.63
N GLY A 43 -16.69 -1.04 -13.15
CA GLY A 43 -16.39 0.15 -12.35
C GLY A 43 -15.27 1.02 -12.93
N ARG A 44 -14.79 1.98 -12.13
CA ARG A 44 -13.67 2.87 -12.48
C ARG A 44 -12.35 2.07 -12.53
N PRO A 45 -11.47 2.32 -13.52
CA PRO A 45 -10.12 1.74 -13.53
C PRO A 45 -9.38 1.99 -12.21
N ALA A 46 -8.59 1.03 -11.77
CA ALA A 46 -7.78 1.18 -10.57
C ALA A 46 -6.60 2.11 -10.85
N GLU A 47 -6.36 3.08 -9.98
CA GLU A 47 -5.17 3.94 -10.05
C GLU A 47 -3.91 3.11 -9.78
N THR A 48 -2.85 3.40 -10.54
CA THR A 48 -1.56 2.74 -10.39
C THR A 48 -0.48 3.72 -9.94
N TYR A 49 0.49 3.19 -9.22
CA TYR A 49 1.53 3.92 -8.51
C TYR A 49 2.90 3.32 -8.83
N ASP A 50 3.94 4.13 -8.68
CA ASP A 50 5.32 3.66 -8.76
C ASP A 50 5.64 2.79 -7.52
N PRO A 51 6.01 1.50 -7.71
CA PRO A 51 6.39 0.62 -6.62
C PRO A 51 7.50 1.18 -5.74
N ALA A 52 8.50 1.84 -6.34
CA ALA A 52 9.65 2.35 -5.59
C ALA A 52 9.23 3.48 -4.64
N VAL A 53 8.23 4.28 -5.01
CA VAL A 53 7.69 5.35 -4.17
C VAL A 53 6.87 4.76 -3.02
N LEU A 54 6.03 3.75 -3.31
CA LEU A 54 5.25 3.04 -2.29
C LEU A 54 6.15 2.37 -1.24
N ILE A 55 7.20 1.67 -1.68
CA ILE A 55 8.15 0.99 -0.79
C ILE A 55 8.86 1.99 0.12
N ARG A 56 9.33 3.14 -0.41
CA ARG A 56 9.98 4.16 0.42
C ARG A 56 9.04 4.77 1.46
N ALA A 57 7.80 5.06 1.07
CA ALA A 57 6.80 5.60 1.98
C ALA A 57 6.44 4.58 3.08
N HIS A 58 6.31 3.31 2.71
CA HIS A 58 6.07 2.21 3.64
C HIS A 58 7.25 2.00 4.60
N ALA A 59 8.49 1.98 4.11
CA ALA A 59 9.69 1.85 4.92
C ALA A 59 9.86 2.98 5.95
N ALA A 60 9.38 4.20 5.64
CA ALA A 60 9.37 5.31 6.58
C ALA A 60 8.40 5.08 7.76
N LEU A 61 7.37 4.27 7.58
CA LEU A 61 6.42 3.88 8.63
C LEU A 61 6.77 2.56 9.31
N ALA A 62 7.60 1.71 8.70
CA ALA A 62 7.94 0.40 9.24
C ALA A 62 8.36 0.40 10.72
N PRO A 63 9.18 1.36 11.23
CA PRO A 63 9.53 1.41 12.65
C PRO A 63 8.33 1.58 13.59
N LEU A 64 7.22 2.17 13.11
CA LEU A 64 5.99 2.40 13.87
C LEU A 64 4.97 1.25 13.71
N LEU A 65 5.15 0.36 12.73
CA LEU A 65 4.22 -0.75 12.46
C LEU A 65 4.59 -2.02 13.23
N VAL A 66 5.87 -2.21 13.58
CA VAL A 66 6.38 -3.36 14.34
C VAL A 66 5.87 -3.41 15.78
N GLU A 67 5.32 -2.30 16.30
CA GLU A 67 4.77 -2.22 17.65
C GLU A 67 3.40 -2.93 17.80
N THR A 68 2.75 -3.25 16.69
CA THR A 68 1.40 -3.87 16.69
C THR A 68 1.38 -5.40 16.83
N GLU A 69 2.53 -6.09 16.74
CA GLU A 69 2.58 -7.57 16.88
C GLU A 69 2.79 -8.07 18.33
N HIS A 70 3.05 -7.19 19.31
CA HIS A 70 3.31 -7.60 20.71
C HIS A 70 2.09 -7.57 21.66
N ALA A 71 0.90 -7.19 21.18
CA ALA A 71 -0.28 -7.02 22.05
C ALA A 71 -1.25 -8.22 22.09
N ASP A 72 -1.01 -9.28 21.30
CA ASP A 72 -1.96 -10.39 21.12
C ASP A 72 -1.42 -11.78 21.56
N ASN A 73 -0.43 -11.83 22.46
CA ASN A 73 0.07 -13.09 23.03
C ASN A 73 0.14 -13.08 24.56
N ALA A 74 -0.90 -12.51 25.18
CA ALA A 74 -1.14 -12.60 26.61
C ALA A 74 -2.64 -12.87 26.86
N GLN A 75 -3.09 -14.08 26.52
CA GLN A 75 -4.27 -14.71 27.12
C GLN A 75 -4.01 -16.20 27.35
#